data_AF-A0A0G1K1I4-F1
#
_entry.id   AF-A0A0G1K1I4-F1
#
_cell.length_a   1.000
_cell.length_b   1.000
_cell.length_c   1.000
_cell.angle_alpha   90.00
_cell.angle_beta   90.00
_cell.angle_gamma   90.00
#
_symmetry.space_group_name_H-M   'P 1'
#
loop_
_entity.id
_entity.type
_entity.pdbx_description
1 polymer ?
#
loop_
_entity_poly.entity_id
_entity_poly.type
_entity_poly.pdbx_seq_one_letter_code
_entity_poly.pdbx_strand_id
1 'polypeptide(L)'
;MNRETKVCQKCKKDFWIEPEDFKFYQKISVPPPTWCPECRMVRRMNFRNERALYRNKCVLCSKDTLSAYPEKSDFVIYCHNCWWSDKWSTLDYGIEYNFSKSFFEQFKDLMKKVPRPALSYTNAVASEYINYGVNMKNTYLTFGSHDLENVSYAKTSAHSKDSIDITTTLWSEFCYETVDCSKCFKVFFSRYVEDSQEDQFLFACRNCSDCLGCANLRSKSHCIFNQQYLKDEYDKKIKEFDLGSYKNFIEFREKFKEHVLKYPHRFAMIRNSINVIGDDIRNSKNCYWCFFVTRDAENCRYSANISDATKDSMDLTGAGLDSELLYEEVSGIGRRSYFGVKIWYSY
;
A
#
# COMPACT_ATOMS: atom_id res chain seq x y z
N MET A 1 8.86 -12.72 -30.51
CA MET A 1 10.24 -13.11 -30.13
C MET A 1 10.14 -14.32 -29.22
N ASN A 2 11.16 -15.17 -29.17
CA ASN A 2 11.23 -16.23 -28.15
C ASN A 2 11.74 -15.65 -26.83
N ARG A 3 11.59 -16.39 -25.74
CA ARG A 3 12.21 -16.02 -24.46
C ARG A 3 13.73 -15.99 -24.61
N GLU A 4 14.37 -14.93 -24.09
CA GLU A 4 15.83 -14.78 -24.09
C GLU A 4 16.38 -14.84 -22.66
N THR A 5 17.58 -15.40 -22.50
CA THR A 5 18.38 -15.33 -21.27
C THR A 5 19.47 -14.28 -21.43
N LYS A 6 19.64 -13.40 -20.44
CA LYS A 6 20.69 -12.37 -20.42
C LYS A 6 21.40 -12.31 -19.07
N VAL A 7 22.67 -11.91 -19.08
CA VAL A 7 23.47 -11.66 -17.88
C VAL A 7 23.19 -10.25 -17.36
N CYS A 8 22.79 -10.11 -16.10
CA CYS A 8 22.53 -8.82 -15.47
C CYS A 8 23.82 -7.99 -15.34
N GLN A 9 23.85 -6.77 -15.90
CA GLN A 9 25.03 -5.90 -15.82
C GLN A 9 25.45 -5.58 -14.38
N LYS A 10 24.50 -5.47 -13.44
CA LYS A 10 24.75 -5.10 -12.04
C LYS A 10 25.20 -6.29 -11.17
N CYS A 11 24.40 -7.36 -11.09
CA CYS A 11 24.66 -8.48 -10.18
C CYS A 11 25.31 -9.71 -10.84
N LYS A 12 25.52 -9.69 -12.17
CA LYS A 12 26.12 -10.78 -12.97
C LYS A 12 25.37 -12.11 -12.95
N LYS A 13 24.21 -12.20 -12.31
CA LYS A 13 23.28 -13.34 -12.41
C LYS A 13 22.54 -13.32 -13.75
N ASP A 14 22.16 -14.50 -14.23
CA ASP A 14 21.25 -14.64 -15.36
C ASP A 14 19.83 -14.18 -15.00
N PHE A 15 19.12 -13.66 -15.98
CA PHE A 15 17.69 -13.36 -15.92
C PHE A 15 17.05 -13.58 -17.29
N TRP A 16 15.72 -13.71 -17.31
CA TRP A 16 14.95 -13.94 -18.52
C TRP A 16 14.18 -12.68 -18.93
N ILE A 17 13.94 -12.54 -20.22
CA ILE A 17 12.99 -11.57 -20.78
C ILE A 17 11.96 -12.38 -21.54
N GLU A 18 10.68 -12.25 -21.16
CA GLU A 18 9.60 -13.02 -21.76
C GLU A 18 9.14 -12.40 -23.11
N PRO A 19 8.55 -13.19 -24.02
CA PRO A 19 8.04 -12.70 -25.31
C PRO A 19 7.10 -11.48 -25.19
N GLU A 20 6.32 -11.44 -24.12
CA GLU A 20 5.38 -10.36 -23.79
C GLU A 20 6.10 -9.08 -23.38
N ASP A 21 7.20 -9.19 -22.63
CA ASP A 21 8.01 -8.06 -22.23
C ASP A 21 8.63 -7.42 -23.47
N PHE A 22 9.19 -8.22 -24.39
CA PHE A 22 9.70 -7.73 -25.68
C PHE A 22 8.66 -6.95 -26.49
N LYS A 23 7.41 -7.45 -26.55
CA LYS A 23 6.30 -6.73 -27.22
C LYS A 23 6.06 -5.38 -26.56
N PHE A 24 6.15 -5.29 -25.24
CA PHE A 24 5.96 -4.04 -24.50
C PHE A 24 7.14 -3.06 -24.71
N TYR A 25 8.39 -3.51 -24.59
CA TYR A 25 9.58 -2.71 -24.92
C TYR A 25 9.51 -2.13 -26.35
N GLN A 26 9.10 -2.96 -27.32
CA GLN A 26 8.89 -2.53 -28.70
C GLN A 26 7.74 -1.51 -28.83
N LYS A 27 6.62 -1.70 -28.12
CA LYS A 27 5.46 -0.80 -28.12
C LYS A 27 5.80 0.62 -27.65
N ILE A 28 6.82 0.77 -26.80
CA ILE A 28 7.21 2.04 -26.18
C ILE A 28 8.53 2.60 -26.73
N SER A 29 9.10 1.97 -27.76
CA SER A 29 10.32 2.40 -28.46
C SER A 29 11.57 2.54 -27.58
N VAL A 30 11.75 1.68 -26.57
CA VAL A 30 12.95 1.66 -25.69
C VAL A 30 13.64 0.30 -25.71
N PRO A 31 14.96 0.22 -25.50
CA PRO A 31 15.68 -1.04 -25.51
C PRO A 31 15.25 -1.98 -24.36
N PRO A 32 15.29 -3.31 -24.56
CA PRO A 32 15.11 -4.29 -23.50
C PRO A 32 16.11 -4.09 -22.34
N PRO A 33 15.80 -4.57 -21.13
CA PRO A 33 16.54 -4.22 -19.94
C PRO A 33 17.88 -4.96 -19.90
N THR A 34 18.90 -4.30 -19.36
CA THR A 34 20.22 -4.89 -19.13
C THR A 34 20.44 -5.32 -17.67
N TRP A 35 19.47 -5.04 -16.79
CA TRP A 35 19.48 -5.36 -15.37
C TRP A 35 18.28 -6.27 -15.05
N CYS A 36 18.48 -7.26 -14.18
CA CYS A 36 17.41 -8.15 -13.72
C CYS A 36 16.36 -7.40 -12.87
N PRO A 37 15.11 -7.91 -12.75
CA PRO A 37 14.03 -7.23 -12.03
C PRO A 37 14.38 -6.83 -10.59
N GLU A 38 15.06 -7.70 -9.83
CA GLU A 38 15.54 -7.41 -8.47
C GLU A 38 16.45 -6.17 -8.41
N CYS A 39 17.40 -6.04 -9.35
CA CYS A 39 18.29 -4.89 -9.41
C CYS A 39 17.56 -3.60 -9.82
N ARG A 40 16.51 -3.70 -10.63
CA ARG A 40 15.64 -2.56 -10.97
C ARG A 40 14.77 -2.13 -9.77
N MET A 41 14.23 -3.08 -9.01
CA MET A 41 13.51 -2.84 -7.75
C MET A 41 14.39 -2.10 -6.73
N VAL A 42 15.61 -2.59 -6.46
CA VAL A 42 16.54 -1.90 -5.55
C VAL A 42 16.85 -0.48 -6.02
N ARG A 43 17.04 -0.27 -7.34
CA ARG A 43 17.24 1.07 -7.91
C ARG A 43 16.08 2.01 -7.60
N ARG A 44 14.84 1.56 -7.79
CA ARG A 44 13.61 2.33 -7.50
C ARG A 44 13.45 2.64 -6.02
N MET A 45 13.64 1.67 -5.14
CA MET A 45 13.40 1.83 -3.70
C MET A 45 14.32 2.85 -3.03
N ASN A 46 15.50 3.16 -3.61
CA ASN A 46 16.35 4.28 -3.16
C ASN A 46 15.64 5.66 -3.20
N PHE A 47 14.56 5.80 -3.99
CA PHE A 47 13.77 7.02 -4.08
C PHE A 47 12.52 7.02 -3.18
N ARG A 48 12.24 5.93 -2.44
CA ARG A 48 11.07 5.80 -1.55
C ARG A 48 11.48 5.69 -0.08
N ASN A 49 11.45 6.80 0.66
CA ASN A 49 11.36 6.76 2.13
C ASN A 49 9.94 7.10 2.58
N GLU A 50 9.18 6.09 3.01
CA GLU A 50 7.80 6.20 3.50
C GLU A 50 7.73 6.44 5.02
N ARG A 51 8.59 5.78 5.82
CA ARG A 51 8.40 5.61 7.28
C ARG A 51 9.52 6.14 8.16
N ALA A 52 10.72 6.39 7.64
CA ALA A 52 11.81 6.92 8.44
C ALA A 52 11.69 8.44 8.53
N LEU A 53 11.16 8.93 9.65
CA LEU A 53 10.98 10.36 9.93
C LEU A 53 12.12 10.87 10.80
N TYR A 54 12.68 12.02 10.42
CA TYR A 54 13.77 12.70 11.11
C TYR A 54 13.32 14.09 11.56
N ARG A 55 13.81 14.56 12.71
CA ARG A 55 13.72 15.99 13.06
C ARG A 55 14.71 16.76 12.20
N ASN A 56 14.28 17.89 11.66
CA ASN A 56 15.08 18.76 10.82
C ASN A 56 14.60 20.21 10.99
N LYS A 57 15.33 21.20 10.44
CA LYS A 57 14.92 22.61 10.40
C LYS A 57 14.64 23.00 8.96
N CYS A 58 13.54 23.72 8.73
CA CYS A 58 13.25 24.29 7.42
C CYS A 58 14.32 25.34 7.05
N VAL A 59 15.02 25.14 5.94
CA VAL A 59 16.09 26.07 5.50
C VAL A 59 15.54 27.48 5.21
N LEU A 60 14.26 27.60 4.80
CA LEU A 60 13.65 28.89 4.44
C LEU A 60 13.12 29.71 5.63
N CYS A 61 12.77 29.07 6.76
CA CYS A 61 12.14 29.76 7.90
C CYS A 61 12.65 29.35 9.28
N SER A 62 13.68 28.51 9.36
CA SER A 62 14.35 28.01 10.57
C SER A 62 13.47 27.27 11.60
N LYS A 63 12.17 27.08 11.32
CA LYS A 63 11.24 26.32 12.15
C LYS A 63 11.55 24.82 12.10
N ASP A 64 11.36 24.16 13.23
CA ASP A 64 11.46 22.70 13.32
C ASP A 64 10.38 22.01 12.48
N THR A 65 10.74 20.88 11.88
CA THR A 65 9.84 20.09 11.02
C THR A 65 10.23 18.61 11.05
N LEU A 66 9.28 17.73 10.76
CA LEU A 66 9.57 16.33 10.44
C LEU A 66 9.94 16.23 8.96
N SER A 67 10.89 15.34 8.65
CA SER A 67 11.48 15.20 7.32
C SER A 67 11.69 13.73 6.97
N ALA A 68 11.53 13.37 5.70
CA ALA A 68 11.94 12.09 5.13
C ALA A 68 13.47 12.04 4.86
N TYR A 69 14.22 13.09 5.23
CA TYR A 69 15.66 13.21 5.04
C TYR A 69 16.37 13.47 6.38
N PRO A 70 17.44 12.72 6.70
CA PRO A 70 18.22 12.96 7.91
C PRO A 70 18.93 14.31 7.84
N GLU A 71 19.19 14.92 9.01
CA GLU A 71 19.89 16.21 9.13
C GLU A 71 21.25 16.24 8.38
N LYS A 72 21.95 15.11 8.32
CA LYS A 72 23.23 14.95 7.60
C LYS A 72 23.09 14.85 6.06
N SER A 73 21.91 15.03 5.50
CA SER A 73 21.73 14.96 4.04
C SER A 73 22.21 16.23 3.34
N ASP A 74 22.82 16.09 2.16
CA ASP A 74 23.26 17.21 1.31
C ASP A 74 22.11 17.97 0.61
N PHE A 75 20.86 17.86 1.10
CA PHE A 75 19.67 18.40 0.45
C PHE A 75 19.12 19.62 1.20
N VAL A 76 18.71 20.64 0.44
CA VAL A 76 17.96 21.78 0.97
C VAL A 76 16.52 21.36 1.26
N ILE A 77 16.09 21.41 2.53
CA ILE A 77 14.77 20.93 2.96
C ILE A 77 13.86 22.08 3.39
N TYR A 78 12.65 22.14 2.80
CA TYR A 78 11.59 23.09 3.18
C TYR A 78 10.42 22.37 3.86
N CYS A 79 9.90 22.93 4.95
CA CYS A 79 8.66 22.44 5.55
C CYS A 79 7.47 22.70 4.61
N HIS A 80 6.37 21.96 4.80
CA HIS A 80 5.19 21.98 3.93
C HIS A 80 4.70 23.41 3.60
N ASN A 81 4.56 24.27 4.62
CA ASN A 81 4.08 25.65 4.45
C ASN A 81 5.07 26.56 3.71
N CYS A 82 6.34 26.20 3.63
CA CYS A 82 7.34 26.94 2.84
C CYS A 82 7.43 26.41 1.40
N TRP A 83 7.35 25.09 1.25
CA TRP A 83 7.31 24.42 -0.06
C TRP A 83 6.15 24.92 -0.92
N TRP A 84 4.95 25.04 -0.36
CA TRP A 84 3.76 25.57 -1.04
C TRP A 84 3.55 27.09 -0.88
N SER A 85 4.63 27.88 -0.75
CA SER A 85 4.55 29.34 -0.64
C SER A 85 5.36 30.06 -1.72
N ASP A 86 4.92 31.26 -2.09
CA ASP A 86 5.56 32.14 -3.10
C ASP A 86 6.92 32.74 -2.66
N LYS A 87 7.55 32.16 -1.64
CA LYS A 87 8.82 32.62 -1.05
C LYS A 87 10.07 32.06 -1.74
N TRP A 88 9.89 31.21 -2.75
CA TRP A 88 10.97 30.61 -3.54
C TRP A 88 10.46 30.29 -4.95
N SER A 89 11.33 30.31 -5.96
CA SER A 89 10.99 29.92 -7.33
C SER A 89 11.85 28.74 -7.78
N THR A 90 11.28 27.83 -8.55
CA THR A 90 12.02 26.71 -9.16
C THR A 90 13.04 27.16 -10.20
N LEU A 91 12.84 28.34 -10.80
CA LEU A 91 13.70 28.89 -11.86
C LEU A 91 15.05 29.41 -11.32
N ASP A 92 15.12 29.78 -10.04
CA ASP A 92 16.33 30.33 -9.40
C ASP A 92 17.49 29.31 -9.35
N TYR A 93 17.17 28.03 -9.55
CA TYR A 93 18.08 26.92 -9.34
C TYR A 93 18.82 26.46 -10.61
N GLY A 94 18.59 27.10 -11.76
CA GLY A 94 19.26 26.81 -13.03
C GLY A 94 20.79 26.72 -12.95
N ILE A 95 21.38 25.90 -13.82
CA ILE A 95 22.82 25.68 -13.97
C ILE A 95 23.11 25.49 -15.46
N GLU A 96 24.07 26.23 -16.01
CA GLU A 96 24.54 26.08 -17.38
C GLU A 96 25.25 24.74 -17.61
N TYR A 97 25.00 24.10 -18.77
CA TYR A 97 25.55 22.77 -19.05
C TYR A 97 27.03 22.83 -19.47
N ASN A 98 27.87 22.09 -18.76
CA ASN A 98 29.30 21.99 -19.03
C ASN A 98 29.64 20.67 -19.75
N PHE A 99 29.96 20.77 -21.04
CA PHE A 99 30.33 19.63 -21.89
C PHE A 99 31.63 18.92 -21.48
N SER A 100 32.47 19.53 -20.65
CA SER A 100 33.71 18.92 -20.12
C SER A 100 33.50 18.06 -18.87
N LYS A 101 32.27 17.98 -18.34
CA LYS A 101 31.88 17.13 -17.20
C LYS A 101 30.87 16.07 -17.64
N SER A 102 30.79 14.96 -16.91
CA SER A 102 29.74 13.98 -17.17
C SER A 102 28.35 14.54 -16.80
N PHE A 103 27.30 14.02 -17.43
CA PHE A 103 25.91 14.39 -17.12
C PHE A 103 25.56 14.09 -15.65
N PHE A 104 25.95 12.93 -15.14
CA PHE A 104 25.54 12.48 -13.80
C PHE A 104 26.19 13.26 -12.65
N GLU A 105 27.40 13.79 -12.83
CA GLU A 105 28.03 14.69 -11.86
C GLU A 105 27.24 16.01 -11.76
N GLN A 106 26.93 16.62 -12.90
CA GLN A 106 26.17 17.87 -12.96
C GLN A 106 24.73 17.70 -12.45
N PHE A 107 24.10 16.57 -12.77
CA PHE A 107 22.77 16.21 -12.26
C PHE A 107 22.77 16.02 -10.74
N LYS A 108 23.83 15.41 -10.18
CA LYS A 108 24.00 15.28 -8.72
C LYS A 108 24.13 16.65 -8.04
N ASP A 109 24.90 17.57 -8.62
CA ASP A 109 25.06 18.93 -8.09
C ASP A 109 23.72 19.70 -8.12
N LEU A 110 22.97 19.60 -9.22
CA LEU A 110 21.61 20.15 -9.32
C LEU A 110 20.67 19.56 -8.27
N MET A 111 20.68 18.23 -8.08
CA MET A 111 19.87 17.52 -7.08
C MET A 111 20.14 17.91 -5.62
N LYS A 112 21.29 18.52 -5.33
CA LYS A 112 21.64 19.10 -4.02
C LYS A 112 21.17 20.55 -3.89
N LYS A 113 21.34 21.34 -4.96
CA LYS A 113 21.00 22.77 -5.02
C LYS A 113 19.48 23.00 -4.94
N VAL A 114 18.68 22.18 -5.63
CA VAL A 114 17.22 22.32 -5.70
C VAL A 114 16.56 21.90 -4.36
N PRO A 115 15.69 22.73 -3.76
CA PRO A 115 14.95 22.40 -2.54
C PRO A 115 14.03 21.19 -2.67
N ARG A 116 13.69 20.59 -1.52
CA ARG A 116 12.77 19.45 -1.42
C ARG A 116 11.74 19.66 -0.33
N PRO A 117 10.51 19.13 -0.48
CA PRO A 117 9.55 19.11 0.62
C PRO A 117 10.04 18.14 1.69
N ALA A 118 9.93 18.53 2.96
CA ALA A 118 10.32 17.69 4.09
C ALA A 118 9.52 16.37 4.12
N LEU A 119 8.20 16.44 3.90
CA LEU A 119 7.29 15.29 3.78
C LEU A 119 6.37 15.48 2.57
N SER A 120 5.87 14.38 1.99
CA SER A 120 4.94 14.44 0.86
C SER A 120 3.52 14.12 1.32
N TYR A 121 2.65 15.13 1.39
CA TYR A 121 1.22 14.96 1.63
C TYR A 121 0.43 16.16 1.08
N THR A 122 -0.88 15.98 0.92
CA THR A 122 -1.84 17.04 0.57
C THR A 122 -3.07 16.97 1.48
N ASN A 123 -3.69 18.12 1.74
CA ASN A 123 -4.93 18.24 2.54
C ASN A 123 -4.87 17.52 3.89
N ALA A 124 -3.88 17.84 4.72
CA ALA A 124 -3.71 17.24 6.05
C ALA A 124 -4.06 18.25 7.17
N VAL A 125 -4.89 17.84 8.13
CA VAL A 125 -5.31 18.61 9.31
C VAL A 125 -5.03 17.79 10.57
N ALA A 126 -4.32 18.36 11.55
CA ALA A 126 -3.92 17.67 12.80
C ALA A 126 -3.36 16.25 12.54
N SER A 127 -2.35 16.19 11.67
CA SER A 127 -1.86 14.96 11.02
C SER A 127 -0.37 15.10 10.67
N GLU A 128 0.44 15.60 11.62
CA GLU A 128 1.80 16.11 11.39
C GLU A 128 2.83 15.02 11.01
N TYR A 129 2.52 13.75 11.29
CA TYR A 129 3.40 12.61 11.09
C TYR A 129 3.23 11.90 9.74
N ILE A 130 2.30 12.37 8.89
CA ILE A 130 1.93 11.68 7.67
C ILE A 130 2.94 11.90 6.53
N ASN A 131 3.19 10.83 5.78
CA ASN A 131 3.98 10.83 4.57
C ASN A 131 3.32 9.90 3.54
N TYR A 132 3.29 10.30 2.27
CA TYR A 132 2.47 9.69 1.21
C TYR A 132 0.98 9.66 1.60
N GLY A 133 0.42 10.80 2.03
CA GLY A 133 -0.98 10.91 2.44
C GLY A 133 -1.76 11.96 1.66
N VAL A 134 -3.04 11.67 1.40
CA VAL A 134 -3.99 12.59 0.73
C VAL A 134 -5.27 12.65 1.57
N ASN A 135 -5.80 13.85 1.84
CA ASN A 135 -7.06 14.06 2.57
C ASN A 135 -7.06 13.39 3.96
N MET A 136 -6.28 13.92 4.89
CA MET A 136 -6.01 13.31 6.20
C MET A 136 -6.45 14.24 7.34
N LYS A 137 -7.18 13.72 8.34
CA LYS A 137 -7.71 14.52 9.45
C LYS A 137 -7.61 13.79 10.78
N ASN A 138 -7.00 14.42 11.79
CA ASN A 138 -6.82 13.84 13.13
C ASN A 138 -6.16 12.45 13.07
N THR A 139 -4.97 12.33 12.48
CA THR A 139 -4.29 11.04 12.29
C THR A 139 -2.91 10.99 12.95
N TYR A 140 -2.51 9.83 13.48
CA TYR A 140 -1.28 9.70 14.27
C TYR A 140 -0.43 8.47 13.92
N LEU A 141 0.55 8.67 13.04
CA LEU A 141 1.55 7.71 12.56
C LEU A 141 1.05 6.61 11.59
N THR A 142 0.02 6.93 10.80
CA THR A 142 -0.36 6.18 9.58
C THR A 142 0.53 6.56 8.39
N PHE A 143 0.77 5.65 7.43
CA PHE A 143 1.55 5.93 6.22
C PHE A 143 0.87 5.37 4.96
N GLY A 144 0.98 6.07 3.82
CA GLY A 144 0.58 5.53 2.51
C GLY A 144 -0.93 5.37 2.29
N SER A 145 -1.76 6.34 2.69
CA SER A 145 -3.23 6.24 2.69
C SER A 145 -3.93 7.47 2.09
N HIS A 146 -5.21 7.31 1.74
CA HIS A 146 -6.08 8.37 1.26
C HIS A 146 -7.36 8.44 2.11
N ASP A 147 -7.90 9.64 2.28
CA ASP A 147 -9.25 9.90 2.79
C ASP A 147 -9.56 9.33 4.19
N LEU A 148 -8.72 9.66 5.19
CA LEU A 148 -8.85 9.17 6.57
C LEU A 148 -9.17 10.26 7.59
N GLU A 149 -10.11 9.96 8.50
CA GLU A 149 -10.47 10.81 9.65
C GLU A 149 -10.43 9.99 10.96
N ASN A 150 -9.75 10.49 12.00
CA ASN A 150 -9.65 9.84 13.32
C ASN A 150 -9.02 8.42 13.28
N VAL A 151 -7.86 8.28 12.63
CA VAL A 151 -7.11 7.01 12.53
C VAL A 151 -5.70 7.18 13.07
N SER A 152 -5.33 6.41 14.09
CA SER A 152 -3.93 6.37 14.58
C SER A 152 -3.06 5.57 13.60
N TYR A 153 -3.15 4.25 13.59
CA TYR A 153 -2.22 3.36 12.87
C TYR A 153 -2.92 2.55 11.76
N ALA A 154 -2.49 2.74 10.52
CA ALA A 154 -2.92 1.96 9.35
C ALA A 154 -1.80 1.83 8.29
N LYS A 155 -1.91 0.79 7.44
CA LYS A 155 -1.11 0.63 6.20
C LYS A 155 -1.94 0.89 4.93
N THR A 156 -3.23 0.55 4.92
CA THR A 156 -4.15 0.96 3.84
C THR A 156 -5.58 1.02 4.38
N SER A 157 -6.27 2.13 4.15
CA SER A 157 -7.70 2.31 4.42
C SER A 157 -8.30 3.35 3.47
N ALA A 158 -9.59 3.21 3.18
CA ALA A 158 -10.41 4.11 2.39
C ALA A 158 -11.71 4.38 3.18
N HIS A 159 -11.58 5.25 4.18
CA HIS A 159 -12.53 5.52 5.26
C HIS A 159 -12.66 4.46 6.37
N SER A 160 -12.27 4.89 7.57
CA SER A 160 -12.60 4.34 8.88
C SER A 160 -12.66 5.51 9.86
N LYS A 161 -13.52 5.45 10.88
CA LYS A 161 -13.60 6.42 11.97
C LYS A 161 -13.67 5.65 13.29
N ASP A 162 -12.78 6.03 14.22
CA ASP A 162 -12.61 5.47 15.57
C ASP A 162 -12.05 4.02 15.59
N SER A 163 -10.77 3.86 15.24
CA SER A 163 -10.04 2.57 15.29
C SER A 163 -8.59 2.69 15.80
N ILE A 164 -8.08 1.60 16.40
CA ILE A 164 -6.68 1.40 16.78
C ILE A 164 -6.22 0.04 16.21
N ASP A 165 -5.11 0.06 15.47
CA ASP A 165 -4.40 -1.06 14.82
C ASP A 165 -5.12 -1.81 13.68
N ILE A 166 -4.89 -1.34 12.44
CA ILE A 166 -5.36 -1.95 11.18
C ILE A 166 -4.17 -2.22 10.22
N THR A 167 -4.17 -3.37 9.53
CA THR A 167 -3.18 -3.66 8.44
C THR A 167 -3.77 -3.56 7.02
N THR A 168 -4.97 -4.07 6.77
CA THR A 168 -5.70 -3.85 5.49
C THR A 168 -7.19 -3.84 5.77
N THR A 169 -7.88 -2.73 5.51
CA THR A 169 -9.35 -2.67 5.68
C THR A 169 -9.99 -1.70 4.69
N LEU A 170 -11.11 -2.08 4.06
CA LEU A 170 -11.85 -1.24 3.11
C LEU A 170 -13.30 -1.05 3.59
N TRP A 171 -13.72 0.21 3.77
CA TRP A 171 -15.08 0.58 4.17
C TRP A 171 -15.56 -0.11 5.45
N SER A 172 -14.88 0.11 6.59
CA SER A 172 -15.27 -0.53 7.85
C SER A 172 -15.22 0.42 9.06
N GLU A 173 -16.16 0.24 9.97
CA GLU A 173 -16.38 1.08 11.14
C GLU A 173 -16.39 0.24 12.43
N PHE A 174 -15.90 0.82 13.53
CA PHE A 174 -15.80 0.16 14.85
C PHE A 174 -15.10 -1.22 14.86
N CYS A 175 -14.11 -1.43 13.99
CA CYS A 175 -13.35 -2.68 13.92
C CYS A 175 -12.02 -2.60 14.69
N TYR A 176 -11.60 -3.71 15.31
CA TYR A 176 -10.40 -3.79 16.17
C TYR A 176 -9.70 -5.14 16.06
N GLU A 177 -8.36 -5.15 16.04
CA GLU A 177 -7.51 -6.34 15.78
C GLU A 177 -8.01 -7.14 14.55
N THR A 178 -8.16 -6.47 13.40
CA THR A 178 -8.64 -7.09 12.16
C THR A 178 -7.58 -7.16 11.05
N VAL A 179 -7.63 -8.22 10.24
CA VAL A 179 -6.73 -8.43 9.09
C VAL A 179 -7.53 -8.83 7.86
N ASP A 180 -7.35 -8.08 6.76
CA ASP A 180 -8.02 -8.30 5.47
C ASP A 180 -9.55 -8.39 5.58
N CYS A 181 -10.15 -7.47 6.34
CA CYS A 181 -11.59 -7.33 6.46
C CYS A 181 -12.12 -6.22 5.54
N SER A 182 -13.31 -6.34 4.96
CA SER A 182 -13.90 -5.28 4.13
C SER A 182 -15.42 -5.23 4.20
N LYS A 183 -15.98 -4.02 4.24
CA LYS A 183 -17.41 -3.76 4.44
C LYS A 183 -17.90 -4.38 5.75
N CYS A 184 -17.24 -3.99 6.84
CA CYS A 184 -17.50 -4.55 8.17
C CYS A 184 -17.94 -3.47 9.16
N PHE A 185 -18.95 -3.78 9.97
CA PHE A 185 -19.42 -2.91 11.05
C PHE A 185 -19.30 -3.63 12.38
N LYS A 186 -18.51 -3.10 13.33
CA LYS A 186 -18.27 -3.72 14.64
C LYS A 186 -17.80 -5.17 14.54
N VAL A 187 -16.64 -5.36 13.89
CA VAL A 187 -16.01 -6.68 13.75
C VAL A 187 -14.67 -6.70 14.50
N PHE A 188 -14.52 -7.64 15.44
CA PHE A 188 -13.40 -7.66 16.39
C PHE A 188 -12.57 -8.96 16.27
N PHE A 189 -11.26 -8.89 16.45
CA PHE A 189 -10.34 -10.05 16.55
C PHE A 189 -10.40 -11.04 15.37
N SER A 190 -10.69 -10.52 14.17
CA SER A 190 -11.16 -11.31 13.02
C SER A 190 -10.25 -11.19 11.79
N ARG A 191 -10.25 -12.21 10.94
CA ARG A 191 -9.36 -12.30 9.76
C ARG A 191 -10.11 -12.77 8.53
N TYR A 192 -9.86 -12.14 7.38
CA TYR A 192 -10.45 -12.47 6.07
C TYR A 192 -11.99 -12.37 6.03
N VAL A 193 -12.59 -11.37 6.69
CA VAL A 193 -14.05 -11.23 6.80
C VAL A 193 -14.61 -10.21 5.81
N GLU A 194 -15.72 -10.53 5.14
CA GLU A 194 -16.31 -9.65 4.12
C GLU A 194 -17.81 -9.45 4.29
N ASP A 195 -18.30 -8.23 4.07
CA ASP A 195 -19.74 -7.90 4.06
C ASP A 195 -20.47 -8.30 5.38
N SER A 196 -19.84 -8.20 6.56
CA SER A 196 -20.36 -8.77 7.84
C SER A 196 -20.41 -7.77 9.02
N GLN A 197 -21.22 -8.02 10.06
CA GLN A 197 -21.50 -7.05 11.13
C GLN A 197 -21.75 -7.62 12.54
N GLU A 198 -21.42 -6.87 13.59
CA GLU A 198 -21.66 -7.25 15.00
C GLU A 198 -21.03 -8.62 15.37
N ASP A 199 -19.80 -8.86 14.90
CA ASP A 199 -19.13 -10.16 14.92
C ASP A 199 -17.82 -10.13 15.74
N GLN A 200 -17.45 -11.26 16.35
CA GLN A 200 -16.17 -11.39 17.08
C GLN A 200 -15.46 -12.73 16.79
N PHE A 201 -14.15 -12.70 16.63
CA PHE A 201 -13.33 -13.90 16.37
C PHE A 201 -13.84 -14.70 15.16
N LEU A 202 -13.90 -14.07 13.99
CA LEU A 202 -14.24 -14.71 12.72
C LEU A 202 -12.99 -15.01 11.90
N PHE A 203 -13.01 -16.12 11.17
CA PHE A 203 -11.98 -16.48 10.20
C PHE A 203 -12.60 -16.82 8.84
N ALA A 204 -12.25 -16.08 7.78
CA ALA A 204 -12.66 -16.35 6.40
C ALA A 204 -14.19 -16.44 6.16
N CYS A 205 -14.98 -15.76 7.01
CA CYS A 205 -16.43 -15.68 6.92
C CYS A 205 -16.89 -14.58 5.94
N ARG A 206 -18.11 -14.70 5.39
CA ARG A 206 -18.68 -13.66 4.51
C ARG A 206 -20.20 -13.51 4.66
N ASN A 207 -20.69 -12.28 4.69
CA ASN A 207 -22.11 -11.98 4.85
C ASN A 207 -22.65 -12.61 6.15
N CYS A 208 -21.97 -12.33 7.26
CA CYS A 208 -22.35 -12.80 8.59
C CYS A 208 -22.92 -11.67 9.44
N SER A 209 -23.75 -12.02 10.43
CA SER A 209 -24.05 -11.10 11.53
C SER A 209 -24.16 -11.83 12.86
N ASP A 210 -23.88 -11.16 13.97
CA ASP A 210 -24.10 -11.74 15.30
C ASP A 210 -23.40 -13.12 15.43
N CYS A 211 -22.13 -13.22 15.04
CA CYS A 211 -21.35 -14.46 15.10
C CYS A 211 -20.14 -14.35 16.03
N LEU A 212 -19.83 -15.44 16.75
CA LEU A 212 -18.74 -15.53 17.72
C LEU A 212 -17.88 -16.78 17.47
N GLY A 213 -16.55 -16.61 17.31
CA GLY A 213 -15.60 -17.73 17.21
C GLY A 213 -15.74 -18.59 15.95
N CYS A 214 -16.35 -18.09 14.89
CA CYS A 214 -16.72 -18.87 13.69
C CYS A 214 -15.62 -18.90 12.62
N ALA A 215 -15.62 -19.95 11.79
CA ALA A 215 -14.64 -20.15 10.71
C ALA A 215 -15.29 -20.61 9.39
N ASN A 216 -15.12 -19.83 8.32
CA ASN A 216 -15.57 -20.07 6.94
C ASN A 216 -17.11 -20.09 6.71
N LEU A 217 -17.91 -19.50 7.59
CA LEU A 217 -19.36 -19.36 7.37
C LEU A 217 -19.69 -18.40 6.21
N ARG A 218 -20.86 -18.60 5.59
CA ARG A 218 -21.40 -17.74 4.52
C ARG A 218 -22.89 -17.53 4.69
N SER A 219 -23.36 -16.27 4.71
CA SER A 219 -24.79 -15.93 4.81
C SER A 219 -25.45 -16.59 6.02
N LYS A 220 -24.90 -16.33 7.21
CA LYS A 220 -25.33 -16.90 8.50
C LYS A 220 -25.38 -15.82 9.57
N SER A 221 -26.23 -16.01 10.58
CA SER A 221 -26.21 -15.18 11.77
C SER A 221 -26.41 -15.98 13.04
N HIS A 222 -26.19 -15.40 14.22
CA HIS A 222 -26.41 -16.05 15.52
C HIS A 222 -25.65 -17.38 15.65
N CYS A 223 -24.39 -17.40 15.17
CA CYS A 223 -23.56 -18.61 15.18
C CYS A 223 -22.44 -18.52 16.21
N ILE A 224 -22.18 -19.63 16.93
CA ILE A 224 -21.05 -19.75 17.86
C ILE A 224 -20.25 -21.00 17.50
N PHE A 225 -18.95 -20.85 17.20
CA PHE A 225 -18.09 -21.95 16.75
C PHE A 225 -18.72 -22.80 15.62
N ASN A 226 -19.27 -22.12 14.60
CA ASN A 226 -20.01 -22.68 13.45
C ASN A 226 -21.35 -23.38 13.75
N GLN A 227 -21.80 -23.42 15.00
CA GLN A 227 -23.15 -23.88 15.35
C GLN A 227 -24.14 -22.73 15.29
N GLN A 228 -25.24 -22.91 14.55
CA GLN A 228 -26.39 -21.99 14.48
C GLN A 228 -27.23 -22.09 15.76
N TYR A 229 -27.60 -20.96 16.33
CA TYR A 229 -28.53 -20.85 17.47
C TYR A 229 -29.80 -20.07 17.07
N LEU A 230 -30.85 -20.21 17.88
CA LEU A 230 -31.94 -19.22 17.91
C LEU A 230 -31.44 -17.95 18.63
N LYS A 231 -32.02 -16.79 18.31
CA LYS A 231 -31.59 -15.50 18.85
C LYS A 231 -31.55 -15.47 20.39
N ASP A 232 -32.64 -15.87 21.04
CA ASP A 232 -32.74 -15.87 22.51
C ASP A 232 -31.77 -16.86 23.19
N GLU A 233 -31.29 -17.86 22.47
CA GLU A 233 -30.27 -18.80 22.94
C GLU A 233 -28.87 -18.24 22.73
N TYR A 234 -28.62 -17.64 21.57
CA TYR A 234 -27.39 -16.91 21.24
C TYR A 234 -27.13 -15.81 22.28
N ASP A 235 -28.11 -14.95 22.54
CA ASP A 235 -28.03 -13.82 23.49
C ASP A 235 -27.77 -14.25 24.94
N LYS A 236 -28.09 -15.49 25.30
CA LYS A 236 -27.71 -16.11 26.57
C LYS A 236 -26.29 -16.66 26.49
N LYS A 237 -26.00 -17.43 25.44
CA LYS A 237 -24.74 -18.15 25.26
C LYS A 237 -23.54 -17.21 25.13
N ILE A 238 -23.67 -16.08 24.45
CA ILE A 238 -22.57 -15.08 24.35
C ILE A 238 -22.16 -14.50 25.71
N LYS A 239 -23.12 -14.37 26.65
CA LYS A 239 -22.87 -13.84 28.00
C LYS A 239 -22.10 -14.82 28.87
N GLU A 240 -22.23 -16.13 28.63
CA GLU A 240 -21.48 -17.16 29.34
C GLU A 240 -19.97 -17.11 29.08
N PHE A 241 -19.52 -16.53 27.96
CA PHE A 241 -18.09 -16.40 27.64
C PHE A 241 -17.40 -15.24 28.37
N ASP A 242 -18.15 -14.25 28.87
CA ASP A 242 -17.66 -13.06 29.58
C ASP A 242 -16.31 -12.52 29.04
N LEU A 243 -16.34 -12.07 27.78
CA LEU A 243 -15.15 -11.56 27.08
C LEU A 243 -14.65 -10.20 27.60
N GLY A 244 -15.33 -9.61 28.59
CA GLY A 244 -14.83 -8.45 29.34
C GLY A 244 -13.74 -8.81 30.35
N SER A 245 -13.70 -10.06 30.81
CA SER A 245 -12.61 -10.60 31.63
C SER A 245 -11.38 -10.88 30.76
N TYR A 246 -10.26 -10.24 31.06
CA TYR A 246 -8.99 -10.46 30.35
C TYR A 246 -8.57 -11.94 30.33
N LYS A 247 -8.81 -12.67 31.42
CA LYS A 247 -8.53 -14.11 31.49
C LYS A 247 -9.37 -14.88 30.46
N ASN A 248 -10.68 -14.68 30.48
CA ASN A 248 -11.61 -15.40 29.60
C ASN A 248 -11.38 -15.02 28.14
N PHE A 249 -11.04 -13.77 27.85
CA PHE A 249 -10.64 -13.29 26.53
C PHE A 249 -9.42 -14.04 25.99
N ILE A 250 -8.36 -14.21 26.78
CA ILE A 250 -7.16 -14.97 26.36
C ILE A 250 -7.50 -16.46 26.15
N GLU A 251 -8.26 -17.07 27.06
CA GLU A 251 -8.71 -18.47 26.91
C GLU A 251 -9.58 -18.66 25.65
N PHE A 252 -10.48 -17.72 25.36
CA PHE A 252 -11.28 -17.72 24.14
C PHE A 252 -10.41 -17.55 22.89
N ARG A 253 -9.41 -16.66 22.94
CA ARG A 253 -8.47 -16.41 21.83
C ARG A 253 -7.67 -17.66 21.46
N GLU A 254 -7.19 -18.42 22.44
CA GLU A 254 -6.51 -19.71 22.17
C GLU A 254 -7.50 -20.76 21.63
N LYS A 255 -8.68 -20.90 22.24
CA LYS A 255 -9.75 -21.79 21.74
C LYS A 255 -10.17 -21.46 20.30
N PHE A 256 -10.20 -20.19 19.93
CA PHE A 256 -10.47 -19.75 18.57
C PHE A 256 -9.35 -20.14 17.60
N LYS A 257 -8.07 -19.97 17.97
CA LYS A 257 -6.95 -20.46 17.16
C LYS A 257 -7.08 -21.97 16.88
N GLU A 258 -7.33 -22.77 17.92
CA GLU A 258 -7.55 -24.21 17.80
C GLU A 258 -8.79 -24.57 16.96
N HIS A 259 -9.87 -23.80 17.07
CA HIS A 259 -11.06 -23.99 16.26
C HIS A 259 -10.76 -23.75 14.78
N VAL A 260 -10.09 -22.63 14.46
CA VAL A 260 -9.73 -22.25 13.09
C VAL A 260 -8.90 -23.32 12.38
N LEU A 261 -7.94 -23.95 13.06
CA LEU A 261 -7.10 -25.02 12.51
C LEU A 261 -7.88 -26.25 11.99
N LYS A 262 -9.15 -26.42 12.38
CA LYS A 262 -10.03 -27.52 11.94
C LYS A 262 -10.69 -27.24 10.58
N TYR A 263 -10.53 -26.04 10.03
CA TYR A 263 -11.18 -25.59 8.80
C TYR A 263 -10.19 -25.29 7.67
N PRO A 264 -10.65 -25.32 6.40
CA PRO A 264 -9.81 -25.00 5.26
C PRO A 264 -9.15 -23.62 5.38
N HIS A 265 -7.82 -23.62 5.23
CA HIS A 265 -7.03 -22.42 5.02
C HIS A 265 -6.73 -22.29 3.53
N ARG A 266 -6.99 -21.13 2.95
CA ARG A 266 -6.64 -20.87 1.55
C ARG A 266 -5.13 -20.68 1.43
N PHE A 267 -4.53 -21.31 0.43
CA PHE A 267 -3.13 -21.09 0.06
C PHE A 267 -2.87 -19.64 -0.41
N ALA A 268 -3.83 -19.03 -1.11
CA ALA A 268 -3.80 -17.64 -1.54
C ALA A 268 -5.22 -17.04 -1.54
N MET A 269 -5.32 -15.72 -1.35
CA MET A 269 -6.62 -15.01 -1.33
C MET A 269 -7.16 -14.58 -2.70
N ILE A 270 -6.36 -14.82 -3.76
CA ILE A 270 -6.63 -14.51 -5.18
C ILE A 270 -8.05 -14.93 -5.60
N ARG A 271 -8.77 -14.03 -6.28
CA ARG A 271 -10.17 -14.23 -6.73
C ARG A 271 -10.40 -13.68 -8.11
N ASN A 272 -11.13 -14.42 -8.94
CA ASN A 272 -11.57 -14.00 -10.26
C ASN A 272 -10.42 -13.43 -11.12
N SER A 273 -9.27 -14.12 -11.10
CA SER A 273 -8.05 -13.65 -11.72
C SER A 273 -7.42 -14.75 -12.59
N ILE A 274 -6.87 -14.37 -13.73
CA ILE A 274 -6.36 -15.28 -14.77
C ILE A 274 -4.90 -14.91 -15.10
N ASN A 275 -3.99 -15.89 -15.13
CA ASN A 275 -2.56 -15.69 -15.40
C ASN A 275 -1.92 -14.66 -14.44
N VAL A 276 -1.88 -14.96 -13.14
CA VAL A 276 -1.36 -14.05 -12.09
C VAL A 276 -0.34 -14.73 -11.16
N ILE A 277 0.67 -13.99 -10.69
CA ILE A 277 1.65 -14.44 -9.66
C ILE A 277 1.89 -13.28 -8.68
N GLY A 278 1.52 -13.45 -7.41
CA GLY A 278 0.80 -12.39 -6.69
C GLY A 278 1.08 -12.22 -5.19
N ASP A 279 0.44 -11.20 -4.62
CA ASP A 279 -0.29 -11.27 -3.35
C ASP A 279 -1.57 -10.42 -3.45
N ASP A 280 -2.56 -10.69 -2.58
CA ASP A 280 -4.00 -10.70 -2.82
C ASP A 280 -4.56 -9.97 -4.07
N ILE A 281 -4.58 -10.70 -5.19
CA ILE A 281 -5.02 -10.19 -6.50
C ILE A 281 -6.47 -10.52 -6.79
N ARG A 282 -7.30 -9.47 -6.92
CA ARG A 282 -8.77 -9.58 -7.09
C ARG A 282 -9.23 -8.98 -8.42
N ASN A 283 -10.00 -9.74 -9.21
CA ASN A 283 -10.55 -9.34 -10.52
C ASN A 283 -9.47 -8.88 -11.53
N SER A 284 -8.37 -9.61 -11.74
CA SER A 284 -7.26 -9.10 -12.59
C SER A 284 -6.70 -10.15 -13.56
N LYS A 285 -6.00 -9.69 -14.62
CA LYS A 285 -5.41 -10.60 -15.62
C LYS A 285 -3.98 -10.27 -16.04
N ASN A 286 -3.21 -11.32 -16.34
CA ASN A 286 -1.85 -11.26 -16.91
C ASN A 286 -0.79 -10.56 -16.03
N CYS A 287 -0.83 -10.74 -14.71
CA CYS A 287 0.09 -10.09 -13.76
C CYS A 287 1.28 -10.98 -13.38
N TYR A 288 2.52 -10.46 -13.38
CA TYR A 288 3.72 -11.29 -13.21
C TYR A 288 4.64 -10.78 -12.08
N TRP A 289 4.81 -11.62 -11.04
CA TRP A 289 5.62 -11.40 -9.82
C TRP A 289 5.35 -10.09 -9.08
N CYS A 290 4.09 -9.90 -8.67
CA CYS A 290 3.58 -8.68 -8.04
C CYS A 290 2.99 -8.93 -6.64
N PHE A 291 2.90 -7.93 -5.76
CA PHE A 291 2.49 -8.11 -4.35
C PHE A 291 1.48 -7.04 -3.87
N PHE A 292 0.20 -7.45 -3.77
CA PHE A 292 -1.04 -6.71 -3.43
C PHE A 292 -1.56 -5.70 -4.49
N VAL A 293 -2.58 -6.14 -5.24
CA VAL A 293 -3.23 -5.44 -6.38
C VAL A 293 -4.73 -5.76 -6.40
N THR A 294 -5.64 -4.82 -6.15
CA THR A 294 -7.07 -5.14 -5.97
C THR A 294 -8.01 -4.33 -6.87
N ARG A 295 -8.70 -5.05 -7.78
CA ARG A 295 -9.73 -4.61 -8.74
C ARG A 295 -9.21 -4.20 -10.13
N ASP A 296 -9.54 -5.06 -11.09
CA ASP A 296 -9.65 -4.77 -12.53
C ASP A 296 -8.33 -4.40 -13.25
N ALA A 297 -7.19 -4.83 -12.66
CA ALA A 297 -5.84 -4.63 -13.22
C ALA A 297 -5.50 -5.59 -14.37
N GLU A 298 -4.67 -5.12 -15.31
CA GLU A 298 -4.23 -5.85 -16.51
C GLU A 298 -2.71 -5.74 -16.71
N ASN A 299 -2.03 -6.83 -17.11
CA ASN A 299 -0.65 -6.75 -17.62
C ASN A 299 0.42 -6.20 -16.64
N CYS A 300 0.18 -6.23 -15.31
CA CYS A 300 1.13 -5.75 -14.30
C CYS A 300 2.44 -6.59 -14.27
N ARG A 301 3.58 -5.96 -13.98
CA ARG A 301 4.92 -6.57 -13.99
C ARG A 301 5.76 -6.13 -12.78
N TYR A 302 6.35 -7.11 -12.08
CA TYR A 302 7.38 -7.02 -11.02
C TYR A 302 7.22 -5.87 -9.98
N SER A 303 5.99 -5.65 -9.48
CA SER A 303 5.57 -4.47 -8.69
C SER A 303 5.08 -4.82 -7.27
N ALA A 304 5.13 -3.88 -6.31
CA ALA A 304 4.61 -4.06 -4.95
C ALA A 304 3.81 -2.85 -4.45
N ASN A 305 2.67 -3.10 -3.78
CA ASN A 305 1.63 -2.15 -3.37
C ASN A 305 0.94 -1.38 -4.54
N ILE A 306 -0.37 -1.13 -4.38
CA ILE A 306 -1.27 -0.29 -5.21
C ILE A 306 -1.26 -0.61 -6.72
N SER A 307 -2.39 -1.14 -7.22
CA SER A 307 -2.86 -0.72 -8.54
C SER A 307 -4.36 -0.93 -8.74
N ASP A 308 -5.01 0.12 -9.25
CA ASP A 308 -6.38 0.11 -9.74
C ASP A 308 -6.34 0.27 -11.27
N ALA A 309 -6.86 -0.74 -11.97
CA ALA A 309 -6.98 -0.88 -13.43
C ALA A 309 -5.83 -0.33 -14.32
N THR A 310 -4.58 -0.44 -13.87
CA THR A 310 -3.33 -0.46 -14.67
C THR A 310 -3.19 -1.85 -15.31
N LYS A 311 -3.10 -2.15 -16.62
CA LYS A 311 -2.66 -1.53 -17.91
C LYS A 311 -1.13 -1.61 -18.16
N ASP A 312 -0.71 -1.65 -19.45
CA ASP A 312 0.55 -2.36 -19.85
C ASP A 312 1.83 -1.72 -19.28
N SER A 313 2.49 -2.45 -18.38
CA SER A 313 3.36 -1.87 -17.35
C SER A 313 4.67 -2.66 -17.16
N MET A 314 5.72 -2.02 -16.63
CA MET A 314 6.82 -2.64 -15.87
C MET A 314 7.66 -1.57 -15.15
N ASP A 315 8.51 -1.86 -14.18
CA ASP A 315 8.07 -2.45 -12.93
C ASP A 315 8.01 -1.31 -11.88
N LEU A 316 6.91 -1.19 -11.13
CA LEU A 316 6.53 0.05 -10.41
C LEU A 316 6.41 -0.15 -8.88
N THR A 317 6.14 0.90 -8.10
CA THR A 317 5.82 0.81 -6.65
C THR A 317 5.05 2.05 -6.15
N GLY A 318 3.79 2.31 -6.53
CA GLY A 318 2.82 1.64 -7.43
C GLY A 318 1.76 2.67 -7.91
N ALA A 319 0.70 2.28 -8.64
CA ALA A 319 -0.21 3.27 -9.26
C ALA A 319 -1.66 2.84 -9.62
N GLY A 320 -2.64 3.74 -9.41
CA GLY A 320 -4.05 3.65 -9.87
C GLY A 320 -4.98 4.62 -9.13
N LEU A 321 -6.07 5.18 -9.69
CA LEU A 321 -7.11 4.58 -10.54
C LEU A 321 -6.92 4.63 -12.07
N ASP A 322 -7.37 3.55 -12.72
CA ASP A 322 -7.55 3.33 -14.16
C ASP A 322 -6.33 3.56 -15.10
N SER A 323 -5.11 3.37 -14.58
CA SER A 323 -3.86 3.97 -15.10
C SER A 323 -3.03 3.11 -16.09
N GLU A 324 -3.31 3.21 -17.39
CA GLU A 324 -2.34 3.29 -18.53
C GLU A 324 -1.10 2.37 -18.79
N LEU A 325 -0.36 2.77 -19.83
CA LEU A 325 0.92 2.26 -20.34
C LEU A 325 2.15 2.83 -19.55
N LEU A 326 2.75 2.10 -18.59
CA LEU A 326 3.72 2.62 -17.58
C LEU A 326 5.13 1.96 -17.57
N TYR A 327 6.24 2.72 -17.61
CA TYR A 327 7.59 2.16 -17.30
C TYR A 327 8.72 3.16 -17.01
N GLU A 328 9.47 3.13 -15.89
CA GLU A 328 9.22 2.61 -14.53
C GLU A 328 8.54 3.68 -13.64
N GLU A 329 8.13 3.41 -12.38
CA GLU A 329 7.87 4.49 -11.41
C GLU A 329 7.85 4.13 -9.91
N VAL A 330 7.87 5.17 -9.07
CA VAL A 330 7.71 5.14 -7.62
C VAL A 330 6.61 6.11 -7.16
N SER A 331 5.36 5.63 -7.23
CA SER A 331 4.14 6.14 -6.57
C SER A 331 3.33 7.19 -7.34
N GLY A 332 2.19 6.81 -7.93
CA GLY A 332 1.35 7.74 -8.71
C GLY A 332 -0.03 7.21 -9.14
N ILE A 333 -0.68 7.90 -10.09
CA ILE A 333 -1.99 7.68 -10.76
C ILE A 333 -1.94 8.48 -12.09
N GLY A 334 -2.29 7.95 -13.28
CA GLY A 334 -1.89 8.62 -14.55
C GLY A 334 -2.68 8.37 -15.87
N ARG A 335 -2.09 8.88 -17.00
CA ARG A 335 -2.14 8.29 -18.37
C ARG A 335 -0.84 8.41 -19.24
N ARG A 336 -0.28 7.25 -19.65
CA ARG A 336 0.97 6.93 -20.41
C ARG A 336 2.33 7.44 -19.87
N SER A 337 2.69 7.17 -18.62
CA SER A 337 3.91 7.68 -17.95
C SER A 337 5.16 6.79 -18.01
N TYR A 338 6.36 7.39 -18.17
CA TYR A 338 7.63 6.65 -18.26
C TYR A 338 8.74 7.24 -17.36
N PHE A 339 9.31 6.40 -16.47
CA PHE A 339 10.42 6.62 -15.53
C PHE A 339 10.19 7.68 -14.44
N GLY A 340 9.20 7.47 -13.55
CA GLY A 340 8.68 8.50 -12.63
C GLY A 340 8.96 8.37 -11.11
N VAL A 341 8.95 9.52 -10.43
CA VAL A 341 8.85 9.71 -8.96
C VAL A 341 8.33 11.14 -8.70
N LYS A 342 7.19 11.45 -8.07
CA LYS A 342 5.98 10.69 -7.70
C LYS A 342 4.78 11.41 -8.35
N ILE A 343 3.76 10.72 -8.85
CA ILE A 343 2.79 11.34 -9.78
C ILE A 343 1.32 11.21 -9.30
N TRP A 344 0.85 12.13 -8.46
CA TRP A 344 -0.56 12.18 -8.03
C TRP A 344 -1.16 13.51 -8.53
N TYR A 345 -1.88 13.60 -9.64
CA TYR A 345 -2.49 12.58 -10.52
C TYR A 345 -2.33 13.06 -11.98
N SER A 346 -2.28 12.17 -12.97
CA SER A 346 -2.29 12.51 -14.40
C SER A 346 -3.45 11.83 -15.14
N TYR A 347 -3.91 12.40 -16.26
CA TYR A 347 -5.07 11.95 -17.03
C TYR A 347 -4.87 12.25 -18.53
#